data_AF-A0A9W9ZXS4-F1
#
_entry.id   AF-A0A9W9ZXS4-F1
#
_cell.length_a   1.000
_cell.length_b   1.000
_cell.length_c   1.000
_cell.angle_alpha   90.00
_cell.angle_beta   90.00
_cell.angle_gamma   90.00
#
_symmetry.space_group_name_H-M   'P 1'
#
loop_
_entity.id
_entity.type
_entity.pdbx_description
1 polymer ?
#
loop_
_entity_poly.entity_id
_entity_poly.type
_entity_poly.pdbx_seq_one_letter_code
_entity_poly.pdbx_strand_id
1 'polypeptide(L)'
;MSSSKNAITIGSLIKKDLKDAYFLPQKPSSYLKGYRFFNDKKYRIFDYPPSPSTFRKLMSPFYHLPAAGDEIPVLMERKPEWFLKQHWKQWIPDFPAVVVKSPDEGLQDDVPIVTRAALQGIPEHKHFVHPDILYELHLKSSLLDIKAPTPRHMDESAISFPCMVKIDMSSGGRGNRLVKNEIELSATLRHIREVCGWNGGLIFQEYIPRIKEVPSFQFYLHKTGELFWVGTTSGGFSGFAWTVGAVDWDKQDAYEQLVYEEFTLPIKNYLQKRGYFGLVTFEVVITDHGKYLVDVNPRIGGDTTHLLLARYMALDFGLKHSAIFCYNKHNISARKLVAKANSINNKGRGIIVVLSAADADKGCESNLSIFAKTSEEVQTLFHNLNN
;
A
#
# COMPACT_ATOMS: atom_id res chain seq x y z
N MET A 1 -0.46 0.37 -34.40
CA MET A 1 -0.82 0.56 -32.98
C MET A 1 0.43 1.08 -32.30
N SER A 2 0.52 2.39 -32.00
CA SER A 2 1.69 2.93 -31.29
C SER A 2 1.48 2.74 -29.80
N SER A 3 2.25 1.83 -29.21
CA SER A 3 2.45 1.71 -27.75
C SER A 3 2.76 3.10 -27.17
N SER A 4 2.16 3.42 -26.02
CA SER A 4 2.58 4.60 -25.29
C SER A 4 4.03 4.36 -24.84
N LYS A 5 4.95 5.21 -25.29
CA LYS A 5 6.38 5.07 -25.02
C LYS A 5 6.62 5.12 -23.50
N ASN A 6 6.88 3.95 -22.93
CA ASN A 6 7.37 3.60 -21.59
C ASN A 6 6.29 3.49 -20.50
N ALA A 7 6.02 2.24 -20.10
CA ALA A 7 5.34 1.94 -18.85
C ALA A 7 5.99 2.69 -17.67
N ILE A 8 5.18 3.33 -16.83
CA ILE A 8 5.67 4.02 -15.64
C ILE A 8 5.92 3.00 -14.54
N THR A 9 7.18 2.89 -14.12
CA THR A 9 7.62 1.99 -13.06
C THR A 9 7.87 2.75 -11.76
N ILE A 10 7.87 2.05 -10.62
CA ILE A 10 8.28 2.62 -9.33
C ILE A 10 9.69 3.19 -9.42
N GLY A 11 10.60 2.47 -10.09
CA GLY A 11 11.98 2.87 -10.31
C GLY A 11 12.11 4.15 -11.13
N SER A 12 11.32 4.29 -12.21
CA SER A 12 11.31 5.49 -13.06
C SER A 12 10.91 6.75 -12.27
N LEU A 13 9.95 6.62 -11.34
CA LEU A 13 9.50 7.72 -10.49
C LEU A 13 10.61 8.11 -9.50
N ILE A 14 11.23 7.12 -8.84
CA ILE A 14 12.33 7.36 -7.89
C ILE A 14 13.56 7.96 -8.58
N LYS A 15 13.89 7.48 -9.78
CA LYS A 15 15.07 7.90 -10.54
C LYS A 15 15.04 9.38 -10.95
N LYS A 16 13.85 9.99 -11.00
CA LYS A 16 13.71 11.43 -11.21
C LYS A 16 14.27 12.26 -10.05
N ASP A 17 14.26 11.73 -8.83
CA ASP A 17 14.69 12.44 -7.61
C ASP A 17 16.00 11.94 -7.02
N LEU A 18 16.38 10.70 -7.35
CA LEU A 18 17.59 10.03 -6.88
C LEU A 18 18.29 9.36 -8.05
N LYS A 19 19.48 9.86 -8.40
CA LYS A 19 20.29 9.32 -9.50
C LYS A 19 20.59 7.83 -9.30
N ASP A 20 21.02 7.48 -8.09
CA ASP A 20 21.31 6.14 -7.63
C ASP A 20 20.51 5.89 -6.35
N ALA A 21 19.77 4.79 -6.30
CA ALA A 21 19.00 4.40 -5.12
C ALA A 21 18.75 2.89 -5.10
N TYR A 22 18.38 2.39 -3.92
CA TYR A 22 17.75 1.09 -3.77
C TYR A 22 16.32 1.23 -3.27
N PHE A 23 15.46 0.27 -3.58
CA PHE A 23 14.14 0.17 -2.97
C PHE A 23 14.08 -1.04 -2.03
N LEU A 24 13.71 -0.80 -0.76
CA LEU A 24 13.48 -1.83 0.25
C LEU A 24 11.98 -1.93 0.57
N PRO A 25 11.24 -2.90 -0.01
CA PRO A 25 9.79 -3.02 0.15
C PRO A 25 9.32 -3.65 1.47
N GLN A 26 10.24 -4.13 2.32
CA GLN A 26 9.93 -4.74 3.61
C GLN A 26 9.44 -3.68 4.61
N LYS A 27 8.41 -4.04 5.37
CA LYS A 27 7.85 -3.21 6.45
C LYS A 27 8.41 -3.64 7.80
N PRO A 28 8.64 -2.71 8.74
CA PRO A 28 9.07 -3.09 10.08
C PRO A 28 8.00 -3.88 10.83
N SER A 29 8.42 -4.51 11.91
CA SER A 29 7.53 -5.06 12.95
C SER A 29 8.09 -4.70 14.32
N SER A 30 7.22 -4.45 15.29
CA SER A 30 7.61 -4.32 16.70
C SER A 30 7.17 -5.50 17.56
N TYR A 31 6.54 -6.50 16.94
CA TYR A 31 6.01 -7.67 17.63
C TYR A 31 6.58 -9.00 17.14
N LEU A 32 7.25 -9.04 15.98
CA LEU A 32 7.89 -10.24 15.45
C LEU A 32 9.39 -10.30 15.82
N LYS A 33 9.70 -10.82 17.02
CA LYS A 33 11.09 -11.01 17.47
C LYS A 33 11.89 -11.87 16.49
N GLY A 34 13.14 -11.49 16.25
CA GLY A 34 14.04 -12.17 15.30
C GLY A 34 13.78 -11.83 13.83
N TYR A 35 12.81 -10.98 13.51
CA TYR A 35 12.68 -10.40 12.18
C TYR A 35 13.82 -9.41 11.88
N ARG A 36 14.34 -9.39 10.65
CA ARG A 36 15.49 -8.55 10.28
C ARG A 36 15.21 -7.05 10.49
N PHE A 37 14.00 -6.61 10.17
CA PHE A 37 13.57 -5.22 10.31
C PHE A 37 12.67 -5.08 11.55
N PHE A 38 13.15 -5.60 12.68
CA PHE A 38 12.49 -5.48 13.97
C PHE A 38 12.80 -4.11 14.60
N ASN A 39 11.76 -3.36 14.94
CA ASN A 39 11.84 -2.03 15.57
C ASN A 39 11.42 -2.15 17.04
N ASP A 40 12.37 -2.33 17.96
CA ASP A 40 12.12 -2.49 19.40
C ASP A 40 12.50 -1.28 20.25
N LYS A 41 13.47 -0.47 19.81
CA LYS A 41 13.98 0.70 20.54
C LYS A 41 13.40 2.01 20.01
N LYS A 42 13.48 2.19 18.69
CA LYS A 42 12.97 3.38 17.99
C LYS A 42 12.05 2.98 16.86
N TYR A 43 11.22 3.93 16.41
CA TYR A 43 10.31 3.76 15.29
C TYR A 43 9.33 2.59 15.47
N ARG A 44 8.82 2.39 16.70
CA ARG A 44 7.92 1.28 17.00
C ARG A 44 6.62 1.41 16.20
N ILE A 45 6.08 0.29 15.73
CA ILE A 45 4.84 0.21 14.97
C ILE A 45 3.87 -0.77 15.60
N PHE A 46 2.60 -0.39 15.70
CA PHE A 46 1.56 -1.31 16.15
C PHE A 46 1.14 -2.25 15.03
N ASP A 47 1.69 -3.47 15.05
CA ASP A 47 1.34 -4.54 14.11
C ASP A 47 0.81 -5.81 14.80
N TYR A 48 0.31 -5.70 16.02
CA TYR A 48 -0.15 -6.84 16.83
C TYR A 48 -1.49 -7.45 16.36
N PRO A 49 -1.65 -8.79 16.43
CA PRO A 49 -0.57 -9.77 16.42
C PRO A 49 0.18 -9.71 15.08
N PRO A 50 1.51 -9.89 15.07
CA PRO A 50 2.30 -9.71 13.85
C PRO A 50 1.86 -10.71 12.77
N SER A 51 1.80 -10.24 11.51
CA SER A 51 1.62 -11.16 10.39
C SER A 51 2.76 -12.20 10.34
N PRO A 52 2.50 -13.42 9.84
CA PRO A 52 3.50 -14.48 9.77
C PRO A 52 4.80 -14.05 9.06
N SER A 53 5.93 -14.64 9.46
CA SER A 53 7.25 -14.32 8.90
C SER A 53 7.30 -14.53 7.38
N THR A 54 6.75 -15.63 6.87
CA THR A 54 6.66 -15.92 5.43
C THR A 54 5.96 -14.79 4.68
N PHE A 55 4.87 -14.26 5.23
CA PHE A 55 4.15 -13.15 4.64
C PHE A 55 5.02 -11.88 4.55
N ARG A 56 5.72 -11.51 5.64
CA ARG A 56 6.55 -10.30 5.69
C ARG A 56 7.79 -10.38 4.82
N LYS A 57 8.34 -11.58 4.62
CA LYS A 57 9.57 -11.80 3.85
C LYS A 57 9.32 -12.02 2.36
N LEU A 58 8.20 -12.65 2.00
CA LEU A 58 7.88 -13.04 0.63
C LEU A 58 6.68 -12.29 0.09
N MET A 59 5.49 -12.56 0.62
CA MET A 59 4.24 -12.11 0.01
C MET A 59 4.13 -10.58 -0.09
N SER A 60 4.37 -9.87 1.01
CA SER A 60 4.24 -8.41 1.04
C SER A 60 5.32 -7.67 0.23
N PRO A 61 6.58 -8.11 0.25
CA PRO A 61 7.59 -7.49 -0.62
C PRO A 61 7.39 -7.79 -2.11
N PHE A 62 6.97 -9.01 -2.45
CA PHE A 62 6.98 -9.50 -3.84
C PHE A 62 5.96 -8.79 -4.72
N TYR A 63 4.82 -8.35 -4.19
CA TYR A 63 3.80 -7.71 -5.03
C TYR A 63 4.24 -6.37 -5.62
N HIS A 64 5.37 -5.80 -5.19
CA HIS A 64 5.95 -4.60 -5.79
C HIS A 64 6.80 -4.88 -7.03
N LEU A 65 7.34 -6.09 -7.14
CA LEU A 65 8.32 -6.46 -8.18
C LEU A 65 7.79 -6.32 -9.62
N PRO A 66 6.53 -6.66 -9.95
CA PRO A 66 6.03 -6.58 -11.32
C PRO A 66 6.06 -5.16 -11.92
N ALA A 67 5.93 -4.13 -11.09
CA ALA A 67 5.96 -2.72 -11.51
C ALA A 67 7.19 -1.96 -10.99
N ALA A 68 8.18 -2.67 -10.43
CA ALA A 68 9.37 -2.03 -9.87
C ALA A 68 10.23 -1.37 -10.95
N GLY A 69 10.33 -2.01 -12.13
CA GLY A 69 11.25 -1.62 -13.19
C GLY A 69 12.70 -2.06 -12.91
N ASP A 70 13.61 -1.70 -13.82
CA ASP A 70 15.05 -2.00 -13.75
C ASP A 70 15.91 -0.76 -13.48
N GLU A 71 15.27 0.40 -13.30
CA GLU A 71 15.95 1.68 -13.10
C GLU A 71 16.70 1.77 -11.77
N ILE A 72 16.19 1.06 -10.75
CA ILE A 72 16.82 0.93 -9.44
C ILE A 72 16.71 -0.53 -8.95
N PRO A 73 17.73 -1.08 -8.27
CA PRO A 73 17.62 -2.40 -7.68
C PRO A 73 16.65 -2.45 -6.48
N VAL A 74 15.93 -3.56 -6.37
CA VAL A 74 15.07 -3.87 -5.21
C VAL A 74 15.80 -4.81 -4.26
N LEU A 75 15.86 -4.44 -2.98
CA LEU A 75 16.50 -5.23 -1.92
C LEU A 75 15.53 -6.27 -1.38
N MET A 76 15.86 -7.55 -1.54
CA MET A 76 14.99 -8.65 -1.16
C MET A 76 15.75 -9.75 -0.44
N GLU A 77 15.20 -10.25 0.68
CA GLU A 77 15.74 -11.44 1.37
C GLU A 77 15.72 -12.69 0.49
N ARG A 78 14.82 -12.75 -0.50
CA ARG A 78 14.68 -13.86 -1.44
C ARG A 78 14.34 -13.36 -2.83
N LYS A 79 14.87 -14.03 -3.85
CA LYS A 79 14.53 -13.76 -5.26
C LYS A 79 13.17 -14.38 -5.61
N PRO A 80 12.40 -13.78 -6.54
CA PRO A 80 11.16 -14.37 -6.99
C PRO A 80 11.42 -15.64 -7.81
N GLU A 81 10.52 -16.60 -7.66
CA GLU A 81 10.55 -17.87 -8.38
C GLU A 81 10.52 -17.66 -9.89
N TRP A 82 11.16 -18.55 -10.64
CA TRP A 82 11.31 -18.42 -12.08
C TRP A 82 9.96 -18.36 -12.81
N PHE A 83 8.95 -19.10 -12.35
CA PHE A 83 7.63 -19.14 -12.97
C PHE A 83 6.88 -17.82 -12.82
N LEU A 84 7.10 -17.06 -11.74
CA LEU A 84 6.56 -15.71 -11.57
C LEU A 84 7.24 -14.74 -12.54
N LYS A 85 8.57 -14.80 -12.65
CA LYS A 85 9.30 -13.96 -13.61
C LYS A 85 8.84 -14.18 -15.06
N GLN A 86 8.64 -15.45 -15.46
CA GLN A 86 8.12 -15.77 -16.79
C GLN A 86 6.69 -15.27 -16.98
N HIS A 87 5.84 -15.41 -15.96
CA HIS A 87 4.49 -14.87 -15.98
C HIS A 87 4.46 -13.36 -16.20
N TRP A 88 5.29 -12.59 -15.47
CA TRP A 88 5.39 -11.15 -15.66
C TRP A 88 5.89 -10.78 -17.05
N LYS A 89 7.00 -11.40 -17.50
CA LYS A 89 7.55 -11.18 -18.85
C LYS A 89 6.51 -11.41 -19.96
N GLN A 90 5.61 -12.38 -19.76
CA GLN A 90 4.59 -12.71 -20.75
C GLN A 90 3.44 -11.70 -20.76
N TRP A 91 2.93 -11.28 -19.60
CA TRP A 91 1.67 -10.52 -19.52
C TRP A 91 1.82 -9.02 -19.30
N ILE A 92 3.02 -8.58 -18.91
CA ILE A 92 3.38 -7.16 -18.75
C ILE A 92 4.77 -6.89 -19.38
N PRO A 93 4.96 -7.19 -20.68
CA PRO A 93 6.28 -7.17 -21.31
C PRO A 93 6.95 -5.80 -21.32
N ASP A 94 6.17 -4.71 -21.27
CA ASP A 94 6.68 -3.33 -21.27
C ASP A 94 7.20 -2.89 -19.89
N PHE A 95 6.95 -3.69 -18.84
CA PHE A 95 7.59 -3.51 -17.53
C PHE A 95 8.90 -4.32 -17.51
N PRO A 96 10.07 -3.65 -17.43
CA PRO A 96 11.34 -4.35 -17.47
C PRO A 96 11.55 -5.24 -16.24
N ALA A 97 12.33 -6.31 -16.42
CA ALA A 97 12.57 -7.27 -15.37
C ALA A 97 13.38 -6.65 -14.21
N VAL A 98 12.81 -6.69 -13.02
CA VAL A 98 13.44 -6.13 -11.82
C VAL A 98 14.82 -6.70 -11.52
N VAL A 99 15.75 -5.81 -11.19
CA VAL A 99 17.07 -6.18 -10.65
C VAL A 99 16.94 -6.37 -9.15
N VAL A 100 17.26 -7.58 -8.66
CA VAL A 100 17.17 -7.92 -7.22
C VAL A 100 18.55 -8.09 -6.62
N LYS A 101 18.82 -7.34 -5.55
CA LYS A 101 19.98 -7.50 -4.65
C LYS A 101 19.52 -7.96 -3.27
N SER A 102 20.43 -8.53 -2.49
CA SER A 102 20.17 -8.82 -1.07
C SER A 102 20.24 -7.53 -0.23
N PRO A 103 19.58 -7.48 0.94
CA PRO A 103 19.76 -6.38 1.87
C PRO A 103 21.21 -6.21 2.35
N ASP A 104 22.00 -7.29 2.41
CA ASP A 104 23.40 -7.21 2.82
C ASP A 104 24.25 -6.48 1.78
N GLU A 105 24.10 -6.81 0.49
CA GLU A 105 24.73 -6.07 -0.61
C GLU A 105 24.32 -4.60 -0.59
N GLY A 106 23.01 -4.32 -0.50
CA GLY A 106 22.51 -2.94 -0.50
C GLY A 106 22.96 -2.12 0.72
N LEU A 107 23.26 -2.78 1.85
CA LEU A 107 23.74 -2.12 3.05
C LEU A 107 25.24 -1.79 3.00
N GLN A 108 26.03 -2.50 2.19
CA GLN A 108 27.46 -2.24 2.02
C GLN A 108 27.76 -1.03 1.12
N ASP A 109 26.92 -0.78 0.11
CA ASP A 109 27.11 0.34 -0.82
C ASP A 109 26.71 1.69 -0.20
N ASP A 110 27.38 2.80 -0.53
CA ASP A 110 26.97 4.13 -0.07
C ASP A 110 25.87 4.75 -0.96
N VAL A 111 24.70 4.10 -0.98
CA VAL A 111 23.55 4.45 -1.82
C VAL A 111 22.30 4.60 -0.94
N PRO A 112 21.47 5.65 -1.15
CA PRO A 112 20.25 5.82 -0.39
C PRO A 112 19.23 4.71 -0.70
N ILE A 113 18.48 4.34 0.33
CA ILE A 113 17.46 3.31 0.32
C ILE A 113 16.11 4.00 0.50
N VAL A 114 15.26 3.88 -0.52
CA VAL A 114 13.84 4.20 -0.43
C VAL A 114 13.18 3.12 0.41
N THR A 115 12.75 3.50 1.61
CA THR A 115 12.10 2.62 2.58
C THR A 115 10.61 2.93 2.65
N ARG A 116 9.81 1.95 3.09
CA ARG A 116 8.37 2.14 3.27
C ARG A 116 7.97 2.68 4.63
N ALA A 117 8.92 2.81 5.55
CA ALA A 117 8.77 3.31 6.91
C ALA A 117 10.18 3.48 7.50
N ALA A 118 10.28 4.19 8.62
CA ALA A 118 11.53 4.26 9.37
C ALA A 118 11.95 2.87 9.89
N LEU A 119 13.20 2.49 9.65
CA LEU A 119 13.77 1.19 10.00
C LEU A 119 14.97 1.43 10.90
N GLN A 120 14.90 0.98 12.15
CA GLN A 120 15.99 1.20 13.11
C GLN A 120 17.28 0.45 12.75
N GLY A 121 17.16 -0.64 11.99
CA GLY A 121 18.29 -1.47 11.54
C GLY A 121 19.00 -0.94 10.28
N ILE A 122 18.57 0.20 9.73
CA ILE A 122 19.21 0.85 8.59
C ILE A 122 19.88 2.15 9.08
N PRO A 123 21.16 2.40 8.75
CA PRO A 123 21.83 3.65 9.10
C PRO A 123 21.07 4.87 8.61
N GLU A 124 21.05 5.93 9.43
CA GLU A 124 20.27 7.15 9.19
C GLU A 124 20.55 7.79 7.82
N HIS A 125 21.83 7.99 7.49
CA HIS A 125 22.28 8.57 6.21
C HIS A 125 21.86 7.76 4.97
N LYS A 126 21.47 6.49 5.15
CA LYS A 126 21.01 5.63 4.06
C LYS A 126 19.51 5.73 3.81
N HIS A 127 18.71 6.40 4.63
CA HIS A 127 17.31 6.62 4.27
C HIS A 127 17.20 7.76 3.26
N PHE A 128 16.34 7.56 2.25
CA PHE A 128 16.06 8.60 1.25
C PHE A 128 15.44 9.89 1.84
N VAL A 129 14.73 9.75 2.97
CA VAL A 129 14.20 10.82 3.82
C VAL A 129 14.63 10.48 5.25
N HIS A 130 15.06 11.47 6.03
CA HIS A 130 15.50 11.26 7.40
C HIS A 130 14.49 10.40 8.20
N PRO A 131 14.92 9.33 8.89
CA PRO A 131 13.99 8.35 9.46
C PRO A 131 13.09 8.92 10.56
N ASP A 132 13.53 9.92 11.34
CA ASP A 132 12.65 10.61 12.30
C ASP A 132 11.50 11.34 11.59
N ILE A 133 11.79 12.02 10.48
CA ILE A 133 10.77 12.69 9.66
C ILE A 133 9.82 11.66 9.07
N LEU A 134 10.36 10.58 8.49
CA LEU A 134 9.55 9.52 7.90
C LEU A 134 8.61 8.86 8.94
N TYR A 135 9.08 8.71 10.18
CA TYR A 135 8.27 8.20 11.28
C TYR A 135 7.17 9.18 11.70
N GLU A 136 7.51 10.46 11.91
CA GLU A 136 6.54 11.51 12.25
C GLU A 136 5.42 11.59 11.20
N LEU A 137 5.78 11.56 9.92
CA LEU A 137 4.84 11.63 8.80
C LEU A 137 3.90 10.43 8.70
N HIS A 138 4.17 9.33 9.40
CA HIS A 138 3.28 8.15 9.44
C HIS A 138 2.37 8.14 10.66
N LEU A 139 2.55 9.08 11.60
CA LEU A 139 1.64 9.25 12.73
C LEU A 139 0.30 9.75 12.22
N LYS A 140 -0.79 9.16 12.68
CA LYS A 140 -2.15 9.64 12.40
C LYS A 140 -2.42 11.02 13.00
N SER A 141 -1.68 11.39 14.06
CA SER A 141 -1.80 12.71 14.70
C SER A 141 -1.29 13.81 13.79
N SER A 142 -0.41 13.47 12.84
CA SER A 142 0.08 14.41 11.81
C SER A 142 -1.03 14.92 10.89
N LEU A 143 -2.18 14.24 10.80
CA LEU A 143 -3.33 14.68 10.01
C LEU A 143 -3.86 16.04 10.47
N LEU A 144 -3.72 16.36 11.77
CA LEU A 144 -4.19 17.63 12.35
C LEU A 144 -3.39 18.85 11.84
N ASP A 145 -2.15 18.63 11.43
CA ASP A 145 -1.30 19.68 10.86
C ASP A 145 -1.54 19.88 9.36
N ILE A 146 -2.24 18.95 8.72
CA ILE A 146 -2.62 19.05 7.32
C ILE A 146 -3.87 19.91 7.25
N LYS A 147 -3.78 21.02 6.51
CA LYS A 147 -4.90 21.96 6.31
C LYS A 147 -5.97 21.41 5.35
N ALA A 148 -6.49 20.22 5.64
CA ALA A 148 -7.55 19.55 4.91
C ALA A 148 -8.71 19.21 5.86
N PRO A 149 -9.95 19.04 5.35
CA PRO A 149 -11.05 18.57 6.17
C PRO A 149 -10.73 17.21 6.79
N THR A 150 -10.74 17.11 8.12
CA THR A 150 -10.59 15.84 8.86
C THR A 150 -11.77 15.65 9.80
N PRO A 151 -12.13 14.40 10.16
CA PRO A 151 -13.14 14.19 11.19
C PRO A 151 -12.64 14.76 12.53
N ARG A 152 -13.55 15.30 13.33
CA ARG A 152 -13.24 15.98 14.59
C ARG A 152 -12.46 15.06 15.53
N HIS A 153 -11.29 15.53 15.95
CA HIS A 153 -10.51 14.87 16.99
C HIS A 153 -11.00 15.32 18.37
N MET A 154 -10.91 14.42 19.34
CA MET A 154 -11.41 14.62 20.69
C MET A 154 -10.30 14.38 21.70
N ASP A 155 -10.34 15.16 22.79
CA ASP A 155 -9.53 14.86 23.97
C ASP A 155 -10.11 13.65 24.70
N GLU A 156 -9.23 12.86 25.32
CA GLU A 156 -9.62 11.66 26.06
C GLU A 156 -10.62 11.97 27.20
N SER A 157 -10.49 13.15 27.82
CA SER A 157 -11.40 13.62 28.88
C SER A 157 -12.76 14.13 28.38
N ALA A 158 -12.96 14.25 27.06
CA ALA A 158 -14.13 14.87 26.45
C ALA A 158 -14.65 14.07 25.24
N ILE A 159 -14.65 12.74 25.35
CA ILE A 159 -15.11 11.83 24.28
C ILE A 159 -16.64 11.85 24.17
N SER A 160 -17.13 12.00 22.94
CA SER A 160 -18.53 11.71 22.58
C SER A 160 -18.63 10.37 21.86
N PHE A 161 -19.59 9.52 22.26
CA PHE A 161 -19.79 8.19 21.69
C PHE A 161 -20.91 8.17 20.62
N PRO A 162 -20.82 7.30 19.61
CA PRO A 162 -19.69 6.41 19.32
C PRO A 162 -18.46 7.16 18.79
N CYS A 163 -17.27 6.66 19.10
CA CYS A 163 -15.99 7.22 18.67
C CYS A 163 -15.07 6.19 18.04
N MET A 164 -14.13 6.66 17.24
CA MET A 164 -13.02 5.90 16.71
C MET A 164 -11.80 6.09 17.60
N VAL A 165 -11.29 5.01 18.19
CA VAL A 165 -9.97 4.96 18.82
C VAL A 165 -8.97 4.44 17.79
N LYS A 166 -7.93 5.22 17.51
CA LYS A 166 -6.87 4.84 16.58
C LYS A 166 -5.53 4.86 17.28
N ILE A 167 -4.76 3.78 17.13
CA ILE A 167 -3.35 3.78 17.52
C ILE A 167 -2.56 4.60 16.52
N ASP A 168 -1.83 5.60 17.04
CA ASP A 168 -1.24 6.67 16.25
C ASP A 168 -0.25 6.15 15.19
N MET A 169 0.68 5.28 15.60
CA MET A 169 1.57 4.55 14.70
C MET A 169 1.12 3.10 14.57
N SER A 170 0.28 2.79 13.58
CA SER A 170 -0.24 1.44 13.38
C SER A 170 -0.24 0.99 11.92
N SER A 171 -0.12 -0.33 11.71
CA SER A 171 -0.10 -0.94 10.38
C SER A 171 -1.49 -1.42 9.95
N GLY A 172 -2.03 -0.82 8.88
CA GLY A 172 -3.33 -1.17 8.31
C GLY A 172 -4.47 -0.91 9.30
N GLY A 173 -5.59 -1.64 9.18
CA GLY A 173 -6.75 -1.48 10.06
C GLY A 173 -6.57 -1.98 11.50
N ARG A 174 -5.41 -2.58 11.84
CA ARG A 174 -5.20 -3.26 13.15
C ARG A 174 -5.28 -2.30 14.34
N GLY A 175 -4.90 -1.04 14.15
CA GLY A 175 -4.91 -0.02 15.20
C GLY A 175 -6.24 0.70 15.38
N ASN A 176 -7.27 0.40 14.58
CA ASN A 176 -8.54 1.12 14.61
C ASN A 176 -9.60 0.34 15.39
N ARG A 177 -10.35 1.00 16.28
CA ARG A 177 -11.47 0.44 17.04
C ARG A 177 -12.63 1.41 17.04
N LEU A 178 -13.82 0.92 16.73
CA LEU A 178 -15.08 1.63 16.99
C LEU A 178 -15.50 1.32 18.42
N VAL A 179 -15.73 2.34 19.21
CA VAL A 179 -16.14 2.26 20.61
C VAL A 179 -17.47 2.97 20.79
N LYS A 180 -18.45 2.30 21.41
CA LYS A 180 -19.82 2.81 21.50
C LYS A 180 -20.19 3.41 22.85
N ASN A 181 -19.36 3.23 23.87
CA ASN A 181 -19.59 3.69 25.23
C ASN A 181 -18.30 3.62 26.07
N GLU A 182 -18.38 4.16 27.28
CA GLU A 182 -17.27 4.23 28.24
C GLU A 182 -16.69 2.86 28.65
N ILE A 183 -17.55 1.84 28.74
CA ILE A 183 -17.13 0.48 29.12
C ILE A 183 -16.27 -0.14 28.02
N GLU A 184 -16.71 -0.02 26.76
CA GLU A 184 -15.95 -0.45 25.58
C GLU A 184 -14.64 0.34 25.44
N LEU A 185 -14.63 1.64 25.78
CA LEU A 185 -13.44 2.47 25.78
C LEU A 185 -12.41 1.93 26.77
N SER A 186 -12.81 1.78 28.03
CA SER A 186 -11.96 1.26 29.11
C SER A 186 -11.42 -0.14 28.78
N ALA A 187 -12.25 -1.02 28.22
CA ALA A 187 -11.82 -2.34 27.78
C ALA A 187 -10.80 -2.27 26.62
N THR A 188 -11.04 -1.38 25.65
CA THR A 188 -10.14 -1.18 24.52
C THR A 188 -8.78 -0.64 24.96
N LEU A 189 -8.76 0.37 25.83
CA LEU A 189 -7.53 0.97 26.35
C LEU A 189 -6.71 -0.06 27.14
N ARG A 190 -7.34 -0.81 28.06
CA ARG A 190 -6.67 -1.90 28.78
C ARG A 190 -6.10 -2.94 27.84
N HIS A 191 -6.84 -3.36 26.81
CA HIS A 191 -6.32 -4.31 25.83
C HIS A 191 -5.08 -3.78 25.11
N ILE A 192 -5.10 -2.53 24.64
CA ILE A 192 -3.97 -1.91 23.93
C ILE A 192 -2.73 -1.78 24.84
N ARG A 193 -2.92 -1.31 26.08
CA ARG A 193 -1.82 -1.05 27.01
C ARG A 193 -1.28 -2.33 27.65
N GLU A 194 -2.16 -3.14 28.23
CA GLU A 194 -1.79 -4.28 29.08
C GLU A 194 -1.59 -5.56 28.26
N VAL A 195 -2.48 -5.85 27.30
CA VAL A 195 -2.41 -7.09 26.51
C VAL A 195 -1.46 -6.94 25.34
N CYS A 196 -1.56 -5.83 24.59
CA CYS A 196 -0.70 -5.57 23.45
C CYS A 196 0.61 -4.87 23.82
N GLY A 197 0.80 -4.37 25.05
CA GLY A 197 2.05 -3.70 25.44
C GLY A 197 2.40 -2.46 24.63
N TRP A 198 1.40 -1.77 24.07
CA TRP A 198 1.60 -0.55 23.30
C TRP A 198 1.56 0.67 24.22
N ASN A 199 2.64 1.45 24.25
CA ASN A 199 2.74 2.66 25.09
C ASN A 199 2.80 3.96 24.26
N GLY A 200 2.66 3.88 22.93
CA GLY A 200 2.67 5.06 22.06
C GLY A 200 1.34 5.83 22.05
N GLY A 201 1.28 6.88 21.23
CA GLY A 201 0.11 7.74 21.08
C GLY A 201 -1.16 7.00 20.66
N LEU A 202 -2.30 7.56 21.07
CA LEU A 202 -3.65 7.19 20.65
C LEU A 202 -4.37 8.46 20.17
N ILE A 203 -5.33 8.27 19.28
CA ILE A 203 -6.18 9.33 18.77
C ILE A 203 -7.62 8.92 18.98
N PHE A 204 -8.42 9.88 19.44
CA PHE A 204 -9.86 9.77 19.54
C PHE A 204 -10.48 10.68 18.49
N GLN A 205 -11.36 10.11 17.67
CA GLN A 205 -11.96 10.80 16.54
C GLN A 205 -13.44 10.49 16.48
N GLU A 206 -14.25 11.43 16.00
CA GLU A 206 -15.68 11.19 15.81
C GLU A 206 -15.93 10.03 14.83
N TYR A 207 -16.99 9.29 15.07
CA TYR A 207 -17.45 8.29 14.10
C TYR A 207 -18.24 8.99 12.99
N ILE A 208 -17.85 8.74 11.72
CA ILE A 208 -18.59 9.25 10.56
C ILE A 208 -19.63 8.19 10.12
N PRO A 209 -20.94 8.47 10.24
CA PRO A 209 -21.98 7.58 9.75
C PRO A 209 -22.24 7.77 8.25
N ARG A 210 -23.00 6.84 7.65
CA ARG A 210 -23.52 6.94 6.26
C ARG A 210 -22.43 7.21 5.23
N ILE A 211 -21.36 6.42 5.30
CA ILE A 211 -20.28 6.44 4.31
C ILE A 211 -20.83 5.96 2.96
N LYS A 212 -20.65 6.77 1.92
CA LYS A 212 -20.94 6.39 0.53
C LYS A 212 -19.77 5.66 -0.11
N GLU A 213 -18.58 6.21 0.09
CA GLU A 213 -17.37 5.71 -0.55
C GLU A 213 -16.14 6.00 0.33
N VAL A 214 -15.12 5.15 0.21
CA VAL A 214 -13.81 5.36 0.83
C VAL A 214 -12.72 5.16 -0.23
N PRO A 215 -12.58 6.10 -1.19
CA PRO A 215 -11.49 6.05 -2.16
C PRO A 215 -10.13 6.30 -1.51
N SER A 216 -9.12 5.59 -2.02
CA SER A 216 -7.71 5.80 -1.75
C SER A 216 -7.06 6.42 -2.97
N PHE A 217 -6.49 7.60 -2.80
CA PHE A 217 -5.85 8.37 -3.85
C PHE A 217 -4.34 8.24 -3.72
N GLN A 218 -3.63 8.17 -4.85
CA GLN A 218 -2.18 8.09 -4.85
C GLN A 218 -1.55 9.05 -5.86
N PHE A 219 -0.53 9.77 -5.38
CA PHE A 219 0.37 10.54 -6.23
C PHE A 219 1.83 10.30 -5.82
N TYR A 220 2.74 10.59 -6.74
CA TYR A 220 4.16 10.76 -6.44
C TYR A 220 4.46 12.26 -6.29
N LEU A 221 5.11 12.64 -5.20
CA LEU A 221 5.61 14.00 -4.97
C LEU A 221 7.10 14.05 -5.28
N HIS A 222 7.49 14.75 -6.32
CA HIS A 222 8.89 15.00 -6.65
C HIS A 222 9.51 16.03 -5.70
N LYS A 223 10.84 16.01 -5.55
CA LYS A 223 11.61 17.00 -4.79
C LYS A 223 11.40 18.42 -5.32
N THR A 224 11.17 18.55 -6.63
CA THR A 224 10.83 19.80 -7.30
C THR A 224 9.48 20.38 -6.85
N GLY A 225 8.62 19.55 -6.26
CA GLY A 225 7.23 19.85 -5.96
C GLY A 225 6.25 19.52 -7.07
N GLU A 226 6.73 18.99 -8.19
CA GLU A 226 5.85 18.41 -9.21
C GLU A 226 5.13 17.18 -8.65
N LEU A 227 3.87 17.01 -9.07
CA LEU A 227 3.06 15.84 -8.75
C LEU A 227 2.92 14.98 -9.99
N PHE A 228 3.08 13.67 -9.81
CA PHE A 228 2.60 12.68 -10.78
C PHE A 228 1.41 11.94 -10.17
N TRP A 229 0.22 12.13 -10.73
CA TRP A 229 -0.97 11.40 -10.29
C TRP A 229 -0.86 9.93 -10.71
N VAL A 230 -0.84 9.03 -9.73
CA VAL A 230 -0.71 7.59 -9.97
C VAL A 230 -2.10 6.98 -10.22
N GLY A 231 -3.09 7.38 -9.44
CA GLY A 231 -4.48 6.97 -9.61
C GLY A 231 -5.22 6.78 -8.29
N THR A 232 -6.44 6.27 -8.41
CA THR A 232 -7.41 6.08 -7.33
C THR A 232 -7.93 4.66 -7.32
N THR A 233 -7.95 4.03 -6.16
CA THR A 233 -8.70 2.80 -5.89
C THR A 233 -9.95 3.13 -5.07
N SER A 234 -11.07 2.49 -5.40
CA SER A 234 -12.26 2.50 -4.55
C SER A 234 -12.27 1.22 -3.74
N GLY A 235 -12.25 1.35 -2.41
CA GLY A 235 -12.24 0.21 -1.50
C GLY A 235 -13.56 -0.55 -1.50
N GLY A 236 -13.50 -1.86 -1.67
CA GLY A 236 -14.59 -2.76 -1.29
C GLY A 236 -14.38 -3.24 0.15
N PHE A 237 -15.48 -3.31 0.91
CA PHE A 237 -15.49 -3.80 2.27
C PHE A 237 -16.54 -4.89 2.46
N SER A 238 -16.22 -5.90 3.28
CA SER A 238 -17.19 -6.84 3.83
C SER A 238 -17.19 -6.68 5.35
N GLY A 239 -18.24 -6.05 5.88
CA GLY A 239 -18.20 -5.51 7.24
C GLY A 239 -17.06 -4.50 7.41
N PHE A 240 -16.17 -4.73 8.38
CA PHE A 240 -14.99 -3.88 8.61
C PHE A 240 -13.72 -4.39 7.91
N ALA A 241 -13.80 -5.49 7.14
CA ALA A 241 -12.65 -6.03 6.44
C ALA A 241 -12.55 -5.42 5.04
N TRP A 242 -11.38 -4.86 4.71
CA TRP A 242 -11.05 -4.47 3.34
C TRP A 242 -10.92 -5.72 2.48
N THR A 243 -11.65 -5.79 1.37
CA THR A 243 -11.73 -6.98 0.52
C THR A 243 -11.05 -6.79 -0.83
N VAL A 244 -11.10 -5.58 -1.39
CA VAL A 244 -10.65 -5.31 -2.75
C VAL A 244 -10.34 -3.82 -2.94
N GLY A 245 -9.35 -3.51 -3.78
CA GLY A 245 -9.16 -2.17 -4.34
C GLY A 245 -9.56 -2.19 -5.81
N ALA A 246 -10.71 -1.62 -6.15
CA ALA A 246 -11.20 -1.58 -7.52
C ALA A 246 -10.77 -0.29 -8.22
N VAL A 247 -10.52 -0.37 -9.51
CA VAL A 247 -10.21 0.77 -10.38
C VAL A 247 -11.22 0.77 -11.52
N ASP A 248 -11.85 1.92 -11.69
CA ASP A 248 -12.54 2.31 -12.91
C ASP A 248 -11.69 3.42 -13.54
N TRP A 249 -11.07 3.10 -14.67
CA TRP A 249 -10.12 4.01 -15.31
C TRP A 249 -10.82 5.25 -15.89
N ASP A 250 -12.10 5.15 -16.26
CA ASP A 250 -12.85 6.28 -16.83
C ASP A 250 -13.20 7.34 -15.77
N LYS A 251 -13.01 7.03 -14.47
CA LYS A 251 -13.26 7.96 -13.36
C LYS A 251 -12.02 8.68 -12.84
N GLN A 252 -10.82 8.36 -13.32
CA GLN A 252 -9.57 8.82 -12.69
C GLN A 252 -9.44 10.35 -12.71
N ASP A 253 -9.74 11.00 -13.84
CA ASP A 253 -9.65 12.46 -13.98
C ASP A 253 -10.67 13.17 -13.06
N ALA A 254 -11.90 12.65 -12.98
CA ALA A 254 -12.93 13.19 -12.10
C ALA A 254 -12.54 13.03 -10.61
N TYR A 255 -11.95 11.90 -10.24
CA TYR A 255 -11.44 11.67 -8.89
C TYR A 255 -10.28 12.58 -8.54
N GLU A 256 -9.34 12.81 -9.45
CA GLU A 256 -8.24 13.75 -9.25
C GLU A 256 -8.78 15.16 -8.97
N GLN A 257 -9.68 15.65 -9.85
CA GLN A 257 -10.30 16.97 -9.70
C GLN A 257 -11.08 17.10 -8.39
N LEU A 258 -11.80 16.05 -7.97
CA LEU A 258 -12.62 16.03 -6.76
C LEU A 258 -11.84 16.35 -5.48
N VAL A 259 -10.56 15.95 -5.41
CA VAL A 259 -9.74 16.03 -4.20
C VAL A 259 -8.55 16.98 -4.31
N TYR A 260 -8.28 17.53 -5.51
CA TYR A 260 -7.06 18.28 -5.76
C TYR A 260 -6.88 19.48 -4.82
N GLU A 261 -7.85 20.38 -4.79
CA GLU A 261 -7.74 21.63 -4.02
C GLU A 261 -7.84 21.41 -2.51
N GLU A 262 -8.85 20.64 -2.07
CA GLU A 262 -9.16 20.45 -0.64
C GLU A 262 -8.22 19.48 0.08
N PHE A 263 -7.57 18.56 -0.63
CA PHE A 263 -6.78 17.48 -0.02
C PHE A 263 -5.36 17.40 -0.60
N THR A 264 -5.22 17.23 -1.92
CA THR A 264 -3.91 17.00 -2.56
C THR A 264 -2.95 18.17 -2.32
N LEU A 265 -3.40 19.42 -2.51
CA LEU A 265 -2.56 20.61 -2.30
C LEU A 265 -2.14 20.79 -0.83
N PRO A 266 -3.04 20.72 0.18
CA PRO A 266 -2.64 20.73 1.59
C PRO A 266 -1.64 19.64 1.96
N ILE A 267 -1.87 18.40 1.52
CA ILE A 267 -0.97 17.27 1.79
C ILE A 267 0.40 17.51 1.14
N LYS A 268 0.43 17.90 -0.13
CA LYS A 268 1.67 18.27 -0.85
C LYS A 268 2.45 19.32 -0.05
N ASN A 269 1.81 20.43 0.30
CA ASN A 269 2.48 21.54 0.99
C ASN A 269 3.02 21.11 2.36
N TYR A 270 2.24 20.31 3.11
CA TYR A 270 2.64 19.75 4.38
C TYR A 270 3.89 18.85 4.27
N LEU A 271 3.88 17.94 3.29
CA LEU A 271 4.97 16.99 3.05
C LEU A 271 6.24 17.68 2.54
N GLN A 272 6.13 18.59 1.59
CA GLN A 272 7.27 19.34 1.04
C GLN A 272 7.97 20.18 2.13
N LYS A 273 7.20 20.85 3.00
CA LYS A 273 7.77 21.65 4.10
C LYS A 273 8.62 20.81 5.05
N ARG A 274 8.33 19.52 5.17
CA ARG A 274 9.09 18.54 5.98
C ARG A 274 10.17 17.81 5.18
N GLY A 275 10.40 18.18 3.93
CA GLY A 275 11.43 17.57 3.08
C GLY A 275 11.08 16.18 2.56
N TYR A 276 9.81 15.78 2.60
CA TYR A 276 9.37 14.52 2.02
C TYR A 276 9.19 14.63 0.51
N PHE A 277 9.63 13.59 -0.20
CA PHE A 277 9.36 13.31 -1.61
C PHE A 277 9.14 11.79 -1.74
N GLY A 278 8.38 11.35 -2.74
CA GLY A 278 8.04 9.93 -2.91
C GLY A 278 6.54 9.69 -3.11
N LEU A 279 6.15 8.42 -3.06
CA LEU A 279 4.74 8.03 -3.17
C LEU A 279 3.95 8.37 -1.91
N VAL A 280 2.76 8.91 -2.12
CA VAL A 280 1.82 9.28 -1.07
C VAL A 280 0.47 8.67 -1.41
N THR A 281 -0.05 7.84 -0.51
CA THR A 281 -1.47 7.45 -0.53
C THR A 281 -2.22 8.24 0.52
N PHE A 282 -3.40 8.73 0.21
CA PHE A 282 -4.31 9.29 1.20
C PHE A 282 -5.73 8.76 1.01
N GLU A 283 -6.44 8.59 2.11
CA GLU A 283 -7.79 8.03 2.14
C GLU A 283 -8.79 9.11 2.51
N VAL A 284 -9.86 9.21 1.73
CA VAL A 284 -10.95 10.16 1.99
C VAL A 284 -12.24 9.37 2.20
N VAL A 285 -12.93 9.64 3.30
CA VAL A 285 -14.31 9.18 3.51
C VAL A 285 -15.25 10.20 2.87
N ILE A 286 -16.10 9.74 1.96
CA ILE A 286 -17.11 10.54 1.28
C ILE A 286 -18.49 10.17 1.82
N THR A 287 -19.27 11.19 2.20
CA THR A 287 -20.64 11.07 2.71
C THR A 287 -21.58 11.99 1.94
N ASP A 288 -22.88 11.96 2.27
CA ASP A 288 -23.84 12.97 1.82
C ASP A 288 -23.51 14.40 2.28
N HIS A 289 -22.75 14.56 3.36
CA HIS A 289 -22.60 15.83 4.07
C HIS A 289 -21.18 16.40 3.98
N GLY A 290 -20.24 15.69 3.36
CA GLY A 290 -18.85 16.13 3.28
C GLY A 290 -17.86 15.02 2.95
N LYS A 291 -16.61 15.44 2.78
CA LYS A 291 -15.43 14.63 2.50
C LYS A 291 -14.42 14.80 3.65
N TYR A 292 -13.79 13.73 4.10
CA TYR A 292 -12.92 13.77 5.26
C TYR A 292 -11.65 12.96 5.04
N LEU A 293 -10.49 13.58 5.23
CA LEU A 293 -9.19 12.94 5.23
C LEU A 293 -9.06 12.07 6.48
N VAL A 294 -8.92 10.76 6.30
CA VAL A 294 -8.90 9.80 7.42
C VAL A 294 -7.57 9.08 7.60
N ASP A 295 -6.72 9.10 6.57
CA ASP A 295 -5.36 8.55 6.63
C ASP A 295 -4.47 9.16 5.55
N VAL A 296 -3.18 9.34 5.86
CA VAL A 296 -2.12 9.71 4.90
C VAL A 296 -0.95 8.77 5.13
N ASN A 297 -0.47 8.18 4.04
CA ASN A 297 0.56 7.16 4.01
C ASN A 297 1.64 7.59 3.01
N PRO A 298 2.61 8.42 3.43
CA PRO A 298 3.72 8.87 2.58
C PRO A 298 4.76 7.75 2.48
N ARG A 299 4.43 6.75 1.66
CA ARG A 299 5.22 5.56 1.36
C ARG A 299 4.67 4.85 0.12
N ILE A 300 5.48 3.98 -0.46
CA ILE A 300 5.03 3.03 -1.49
C ILE A 300 3.92 2.12 -0.88
N GLY A 301 2.71 2.25 -1.42
CA GLY A 301 1.47 1.68 -0.91
C GLY A 301 1.20 0.26 -1.38
N GLY A 302 0.20 -0.41 -0.80
CA GLY A 302 -0.23 -1.75 -1.28
C GLY A 302 -0.72 -1.73 -2.73
N ASP A 303 -1.37 -0.63 -3.09
CA ASP A 303 -2.08 -0.49 -4.34
C ASP A 303 -1.21 0.08 -5.47
N THR A 304 0.02 0.52 -5.16
CA THR A 304 0.91 1.19 -6.13
C THR A 304 1.12 0.34 -7.38
N THR A 305 1.50 -0.93 -7.21
CA THR A 305 1.71 -1.83 -8.35
C THR A 305 0.43 -1.96 -9.16
N HIS A 306 -0.71 -2.12 -8.49
CA HIS A 306 -1.99 -2.27 -9.16
C HIS A 306 -2.33 -1.04 -10.01
N LEU A 307 -2.17 0.16 -9.47
CA LEU A 307 -2.48 1.42 -10.16
C LEU A 307 -1.56 1.65 -11.37
N LEU A 308 -0.25 1.40 -11.24
CA LEU A 308 0.69 1.51 -12.36
C LEU A 308 0.35 0.52 -13.48
N LEU A 309 0.01 -0.72 -13.11
CA LEU A 309 -0.45 -1.72 -14.08
C LEU A 309 -1.82 -1.35 -14.66
N ALA A 310 -2.76 -0.82 -13.87
CA ALA A 310 -4.09 -0.42 -14.33
C ALA A 310 -4.01 0.68 -15.38
N ARG A 311 -3.12 1.66 -15.18
CA ARG A 311 -2.81 2.69 -16.18
C ARG A 311 -2.37 2.08 -17.50
N TYR A 312 -1.37 1.20 -17.46
CA TYR A 312 -0.86 0.52 -18.64
C TYR A 312 -1.95 -0.32 -19.33
N MET A 313 -2.69 -1.12 -18.57
CA MET A 313 -3.74 -2.00 -19.08
C MET A 313 -4.90 -1.21 -19.71
N ALA A 314 -5.28 -0.08 -19.13
CA ALA A 314 -6.34 0.75 -19.65
C ALA A 314 -5.92 1.51 -20.91
N LEU A 315 -4.73 2.13 -20.92
CA LEU A 315 -4.27 2.97 -22.01
C LEU A 315 -3.82 2.15 -23.24
N ASP A 316 -3.15 1.02 -23.03
CA ASP A 316 -2.55 0.26 -24.14
C ASP A 316 -3.44 -0.90 -24.62
N PHE A 317 -4.33 -1.43 -23.76
CA PHE A 317 -5.20 -2.58 -24.08
C PHE A 317 -6.70 -2.30 -23.95
N GLY A 318 -7.09 -1.12 -23.46
CA GLY A 318 -8.51 -0.79 -23.24
C GLY A 318 -9.17 -1.60 -22.12
N LEU A 319 -8.39 -2.23 -21.24
CA LEU A 319 -8.91 -2.95 -20.06
C LEU A 319 -9.12 -1.96 -18.91
N LYS A 320 -10.22 -1.23 -18.98
CA LYS A 320 -10.49 -0.06 -18.13
C LYS A 320 -10.98 -0.37 -16.72
N HIS A 321 -11.33 -1.62 -16.44
CA HIS A 321 -11.78 -2.04 -15.11
C HIS A 321 -10.78 -3.03 -14.52
N SER A 322 -10.41 -2.82 -13.27
CA SER A 322 -9.49 -3.74 -12.60
C SER A 322 -9.72 -3.82 -11.11
N ALA A 323 -9.18 -4.86 -10.49
CA ALA A 323 -9.17 -5.00 -9.05
C ALA A 323 -7.93 -5.72 -8.54
N ILE A 324 -7.45 -5.30 -7.36
CA ILE A 324 -6.42 -6.01 -6.60
C ILE A 324 -7.07 -6.91 -5.55
N PHE A 325 -6.69 -8.19 -5.57
CA PHE A 325 -7.10 -9.20 -4.59
C PHE A 325 -5.87 -9.62 -3.81
N CYS A 326 -5.86 -9.35 -2.51
CA CYS A 326 -4.73 -9.69 -1.65
C CYS A 326 -5.08 -10.85 -0.71
N TYR A 327 -4.05 -11.58 -0.27
CA TYR A 327 -4.19 -12.63 0.76
C TYR A 327 -5.07 -13.81 0.35
N ASN A 328 -5.11 -14.15 -0.93
CA ASN A 328 -5.93 -15.26 -1.43
C ASN A 328 -5.28 -16.59 -1.12
N LYS A 329 -6.03 -17.53 -0.56
CA LYS A 329 -5.60 -18.90 -0.28
C LYS A 329 -6.14 -19.86 -1.34
N HIS A 330 -5.30 -20.77 -1.77
CA HIS A 330 -5.60 -21.73 -2.84
C HIS A 330 -5.19 -23.13 -2.41
N ASN A 331 -5.94 -24.15 -2.81
CA ASN A 331 -5.64 -25.56 -2.51
C ASN A 331 -4.67 -26.22 -3.51
N ILE A 332 -3.97 -25.42 -4.30
CA ILE A 332 -2.98 -25.84 -5.30
C ILE A 332 -1.63 -25.17 -5.01
N SER A 333 -0.55 -25.66 -5.61
CA SER A 333 0.76 -25.00 -5.48
C SER A 333 0.81 -23.67 -6.26
N ALA A 334 1.70 -22.78 -5.84
CA ALA A 334 1.93 -21.48 -6.45
C ALA A 334 2.25 -21.61 -7.96
N ARG A 335 3.05 -22.61 -8.34
CA ARG A 335 3.35 -22.91 -9.75
C ARG A 335 2.11 -23.29 -10.55
N LYS A 336 1.24 -24.12 -9.99
CA LYS A 336 -0.03 -24.52 -10.64
C LYS A 336 -1.00 -23.34 -10.75
N LEU A 337 -1.06 -22.49 -9.73
CA LEU A 337 -1.85 -21.26 -9.75
C LEU A 337 -1.42 -20.33 -10.89
N VAL A 338 -0.11 -20.08 -11.03
CA VAL A 338 0.43 -19.23 -12.11
C VAL A 338 0.17 -19.84 -13.49
N ALA A 339 0.32 -21.16 -13.64
CA ALA A 339 -0.02 -21.85 -14.87
C ALA A 339 -1.51 -21.72 -15.22
N LYS A 340 -2.40 -21.80 -14.22
CA LYS A 340 -3.83 -21.59 -14.37
C LYS A 340 -4.16 -20.17 -14.81
N ALA A 341 -3.56 -19.15 -14.18
CA ALA A 341 -3.70 -17.76 -14.60
C ALA A 341 -3.27 -17.55 -16.05
N ASN A 342 -2.12 -18.12 -16.46
CA ASN A 342 -1.66 -18.09 -17.86
C ASN A 342 -2.68 -18.70 -18.83
N SER A 343 -3.25 -19.86 -18.46
CA SER A 343 -4.26 -20.54 -19.27
C SER A 343 -5.53 -19.70 -19.44
N ILE A 344 -5.96 -19.01 -18.37
CA ILE A 344 -7.11 -18.10 -18.42
C ILE A 344 -6.81 -16.90 -19.31
N ASN A 345 -5.65 -16.27 -19.16
CA ASN A 345 -5.25 -15.10 -19.95
C ASN A 345 -5.18 -15.42 -21.46
N ASN A 346 -4.72 -16.63 -21.83
CA ASN A 346 -4.71 -17.08 -23.23
C ASN A 346 -6.10 -17.14 -23.89
N LYS A 347 -7.19 -17.13 -23.11
CA LYS A 347 -8.57 -17.07 -23.64
C LYS A 347 -8.99 -15.66 -24.06
N GLY A 348 -8.19 -14.63 -23.76
CA GLY A 348 -8.37 -13.26 -24.28
C GLY A 348 -9.52 -12.44 -23.66
N ARG A 349 -10.10 -12.87 -22.53
CA ARG A 349 -11.21 -12.15 -21.86
C ARG A 349 -10.75 -11.07 -20.87
N GLY A 350 -9.44 -10.93 -20.67
CA GLY A 350 -8.82 -10.05 -19.69
C GLY A 350 -7.48 -10.63 -19.26
N ILE A 351 -6.81 -9.95 -18.33
CA ILE A 351 -5.46 -10.30 -17.88
C ILE A 351 -5.45 -10.43 -16.36
N ILE A 352 -5.01 -11.59 -15.88
CA ILE A 352 -4.68 -11.86 -14.49
C ILE A 352 -3.16 -11.76 -14.35
N VAL A 353 -2.69 -10.79 -13.57
CA VAL A 353 -1.29 -10.67 -13.16
C VAL A 353 -1.16 -11.19 -11.72
N VAL A 354 -0.46 -12.30 -11.56
CA VAL A 354 -0.07 -12.85 -10.26
C VAL A 354 1.09 -12.03 -9.72
N LEU A 355 0.80 -11.09 -8.82
CA LEU A 355 1.79 -10.17 -8.27
C LEU A 355 2.79 -10.90 -7.36
N SER A 356 2.31 -11.89 -6.62
CA SER A 356 3.14 -12.75 -5.77
C SER A 356 2.40 -14.05 -5.50
N ALA A 357 3.12 -15.17 -5.43
CA ALA A 357 2.58 -16.44 -4.96
C ALA A 357 3.65 -17.24 -4.22
N ALA A 358 3.28 -17.88 -3.11
CA ALA A 358 4.17 -18.74 -2.34
C ALA A 358 3.42 -19.94 -1.77
N ASP A 359 4.05 -21.11 -1.80
CA ASP A 359 3.49 -22.31 -1.17
C ASP A 359 3.42 -22.14 0.35
N ALA A 360 2.33 -22.62 0.93
CA ALA A 360 2.09 -22.70 2.36
C ALA A 360 1.98 -24.18 2.78
N ASP A 361 1.82 -24.46 4.09
CA ASP A 361 1.69 -25.83 4.60
C ASP A 361 0.57 -26.62 3.89
N LYS A 362 -0.49 -25.92 3.48
CA LYS A 362 -1.57 -26.43 2.62
C LYS A 362 -1.80 -25.48 1.46
N GLY A 363 -1.44 -25.91 0.26
CA GLY A 363 -1.65 -25.16 -0.97
C GLY A 363 -0.73 -23.93 -1.08
N CYS A 364 -1.26 -22.79 -1.52
CA CYS A 364 -0.49 -21.56 -1.65
C CYS A 364 -1.28 -20.29 -1.32
N GLU A 365 -0.55 -19.21 -1.05
CA GLU A 365 -1.09 -17.86 -0.90
C GLU A 365 -0.69 -17.00 -2.09
N SER A 366 -1.55 -16.05 -2.49
CA SER A 366 -1.29 -15.16 -3.63
C SER A 366 -1.85 -13.75 -3.47
N ASN A 367 -1.23 -12.81 -4.18
CA ASN A 367 -1.77 -11.48 -4.46
C ASN A 367 -1.92 -11.34 -5.97
N LEU A 368 -3.05 -10.79 -6.42
CA LEU A 368 -3.45 -10.76 -7.82
C LEU A 368 -3.89 -9.35 -8.21
N SER A 369 -3.58 -8.95 -9.43
CA SER A 369 -4.26 -7.84 -10.11
C SER A 369 -4.97 -8.39 -11.33
N ILE A 370 -6.25 -8.09 -11.47
CA ILE A 370 -7.08 -8.61 -12.56
C ILE A 370 -7.65 -7.43 -13.33
N PHE A 371 -7.53 -7.48 -14.65
CA PHE A 371 -7.88 -6.42 -15.59
C PHE A 371 -8.86 -6.96 -16.63
N ALA A 372 -9.96 -6.25 -16.88
CA ALA A 372 -10.96 -6.62 -17.87
C ALA A 372 -11.66 -5.38 -18.45
N LYS A 373 -12.63 -5.58 -19.33
CA LYS A 373 -13.41 -4.47 -19.90
C LYS A 373 -14.49 -3.97 -18.96
N THR A 374 -15.03 -4.83 -18.10
CA THR A 374 -16.05 -4.48 -17.10
C THR A 374 -15.74 -5.04 -15.71
N SER A 375 -16.37 -4.49 -14.68
CA SER A 375 -16.29 -4.97 -13.29
C SER A 375 -16.73 -6.43 -13.15
N GLU A 376 -17.77 -6.85 -13.87
CA GLU A 376 -18.32 -8.21 -13.81
C GLU A 376 -17.35 -9.23 -14.39
N GLU A 377 -16.64 -8.86 -15.45
CA GLU A 377 -15.60 -9.70 -16.03
C GLU A 377 -14.40 -9.85 -15.08
N VAL A 378 -14.01 -8.81 -14.34
CA VAL A 378 -12.98 -8.91 -13.29
C VAL A 378 -13.37 -9.96 -12.25
N GLN A 379 -14.60 -9.91 -11.75
CA GLN A 379 -15.09 -10.89 -10.77
C GLN A 379 -15.18 -12.30 -11.36
N THR A 380 -15.61 -12.42 -12.63
CA THR A 380 -15.67 -13.70 -13.34
C THR A 380 -14.29 -14.34 -13.48
N LEU A 381 -13.28 -13.55 -13.85
CA LEU A 381 -11.89 -14.02 -13.95
C LEU A 381 -11.34 -14.46 -12.59
N PHE A 382 -11.62 -13.71 -11.53
CA PHE A 382 -11.24 -14.10 -10.16
C PHE A 382 -11.88 -15.42 -9.75
N HIS A 383 -13.19 -15.59 -9.99
CA HIS A 383 -13.92 -16.82 -9.69
C HIS A 383 -13.37 -18.03 -10.47
N ASN A 384 -13.11 -17.86 -11.77
CA ASN A 384 -12.51 -18.91 -12.61
C ASN A 384 -11.10 -19.30 -12.19
N LEU A 385 -10.36 -18.41 -11.53
CA LEU A 385 -9.05 -18.76 -10.98
C LEU A 385 -9.20 -19.58 -9.69
N ASN A 386 -10.20 -19.29 -8.87
CA ASN A 386 -10.43 -19.97 -7.59
C ASN A 386 -11.09 -21.35 -7.71
N ASN A 387 -11.89 -21.59 -8.76
CA ASN A 387 -12.48 -22.90 -9.09
C ASN A 387 -11.68 -23.59 -10.17
#